data_AF-A0A097CSI6-F1
#
_entry.id   AF-A0A097CSI6-F1
#
_cell.length_a   1.000
_cell.length_b   1.000
_cell.length_c   1.000
_cell.angle_alpha   90.00
_cell.angle_beta   90.00
_cell.angle_gamma   90.00
#
_symmetry.space_group_name_H-M   'P 1'
#
loop_
_entity.id
_entity.type
_entity.pdbx_description
1 polymer ?
#
loop_
_entity_poly.entity_id
_entity_poly.type
_entity_poly.pdbx_seq_one_letter_code
_entity_poly.pdbx_strand_id
1 'polypeptide(L)'
;MREALRDEMASVSSPPPLDTQTMLGSARRARNRRRTVRACVGSAAAVVAVGFFGTFAVPGAGGWSPAMIGAPSSEDDTASPWPTGPDGLPQQDRTARAGTRYDRGAELLDQLRAVVPAGYTVPESPEAPSHQAQYEQSIDEVDVWSYSSEVTLAKGEWTGRVMVEVHTAGNQLSTEPCKLARQFWGMQGDCEVVTVAAAQVGVVVNPGDDDRFDQWAAYRHPDGVVVFVAQATNHDSTLQSRPELPFSVPQLASLATNKRFHLQ
;
A
#
# COMPACT_ATOMS: atom_id res chain seq x y z
N MET A 1 -16.42 59.71 -22.96
CA MET A 1 -16.33 58.51 -22.10
C MET A 1 -16.33 57.23 -22.94
N ARG A 2 -15.35 57.02 -23.84
CA ARG A 2 -15.16 55.73 -24.52
C ARG A 2 -13.69 55.32 -24.71
N GLU A 3 -12.71 56.19 -24.43
CA GLU A 3 -11.30 55.80 -24.51
C GLU A 3 -10.72 55.10 -23.26
N ALA A 4 -11.29 55.27 -22.06
CA ALA A 4 -10.69 54.77 -20.81
C ALA A 4 -10.88 53.26 -20.53
N LEU A 5 -11.59 52.52 -21.40
CA LEU A 5 -11.90 51.09 -21.20
C LEU A 5 -11.10 50.15 -22.12
N ARG A 6 -10.25 50.66 -23.01
CA ARG A 6 -9.44 49.82 -23.92
C ARG A 6 -8.01 49.58 -23.47
N ASP A 7 -7.56 50.23 -22.40
CA ASP A 7 -6.15 50.20 -21.98
C ASP A 7 -5.84 49.08 -20.96
N GLU A 8 -6.85 48.44 -20.37
CA GLU A 8 -6.69 47.37 -19.36
C GLU A 8 -6.68 45.94 -19.93
N MET A 9 -6.67 45.77 -21.26
CA MET A 9 -6.70 44.44 -21.89
C MET A 9 -5.38 43.99 -22.54
N ALA A 10 -4.28 44.72 -22.34
CA ALA A 10 -3.00 44.45 -23.01
C ALA A 10 -1.89 43.87 -22.11
N SER A 11 -2.21 43.32 -20.94
CA SER A 11 -1.21 42.71 -20.03
C SER A 11 -1.50 41.23 -19.73
N VAL A 12 -1.86 40.44 -20.74
CA VAL A 12 -1.76 38.98 -20.63
C VAL A 12 -0.30 38.59 -20.83
N SER A 13 0.44 38.53 -19.73
CA SER A 13 1.74 37.88 -19.68
C SER A 13 1.54 36.40 -20.00
N SER A 14 2.03 35.95 -21.16
CA SER A 14 2.05 34.54 -21.51
C SER A 14 2.77 33.74 -20.40
N PRO A 15 2.21 32.62 -19.92
CA PRO A 15 2.88 31.80 -18.92
C PRO A 15 4.23 31.33 -19.48
N PRO A 16 5.29 31.29 -18.65
CA PRO A 16 6.62 30.91 -19.10
C PRO A 16 6.57 29.51 -19.73
N PRO A 17 7.31 29.26 -20.82
CA PRO A 17 7.32 27.96 -21.46
C PRO A 17 7.83 26.90 -20.48
N LEU A 18 7.01 25.86 -20.29
CA LEU A 18 7.36 24.69 -19.50
C LEU A 18 8.58 23.99 -20.12
N ASP A 19 9.73 24.11 -19.46
CA ASP A 19 10.92 23.37 -19.82
C ASP A 19 10.79 21.90 -19.36
N THR A 20 10.48 21.03 -20.31
CA THR A 20 10.23 19.60 -20.06
C THR A 20 11.49 18.86 -19.59
N GLN A 21 12.68 19.39 -19.86
CA GLN A 21 13.96 18.79 -19.46
C GLN A 21 14.20 18.92 -17.95
N THR A 22 13.85 20.07 -17.36
CA THR A 22 14.00 20.30 -15.92
C THR A 22 13.00 19.48 -15.09
N MET A 23 11.79 19.23 -15.62
CA MET A 23 10.80 18.37 -14.96
C MET A 23 11.18 16.87 -15.00
N LEU A 24 11.78 16.39 -16.10
CA LEU A 24 12.29 15.01 -16.17
C LEU A 24 13.54 14.80 -15.30
N GLY A 25 14.36 15.85 -15.12
CA GLY A 25 15.53 15.83 -14.24
C GLY A 25 15.16 15.70 -12.75
N SER A 26 14.13 16.42 -12.29
CA SER A 26 13.66 16.32 -10.90
C SER A 26 13.04 14.95 -10.60
N ALA A 27 12.28 14.38 -11.53
CA ALA A 27 11.68 13.05 -11.40
C ALA A 27 12.73 11.92 -11.30
N ARG A 28 13.81 11.98 -12.11
CA ARG A 28 14.91 11.00 -12.03
C ARG A 28 15.68 11.08 -10.73
N ARG A 29 15.90 12.29 -10.21
CA ARG A 29 16.63 12.52 -8.95
C ARG A 29 15.84 12.04 -7.72
N ALA A 30 14.52 12.19 -7.74
CA ALA A 30 13.63 11.63 -6.71
C ALA A 30 13.60 10.09 -6.73
N ARG A 31 13.62 9.47 -7.92
CA ARG A 31 13.64 8.00 -8.06
C ARG A 31 14.95 7.37 -7.60
N ASN A 32 16.09 8.02 -7.85
CA ASN A 32 17.40 7.52 -7.38
C ASN A 32 17.56 7.60 -5.85
N ARG A 33 17.02 8.64 -5.20
CA ARG A 33 17.05 8.77 -3.73
C ARG A 33 16.33 7.62 -3.02
N ARG A 34 15.24 7.12 -3.60
CA ARG A 34 14.48 5.97 -3.04
C ARG A 34 15.22 4.64 -3.15
N ARG A 35 16.18 4.50 -4.08
CA ARG A 35 16.96 3.25 -4.24
C ARG A 35 18.15 3.16 -3.28
N THR A 36 18.69 4.27 -2.82
CA THR A 36 19.86 4.31 -1.91
C THR A 36 19.54 4.06 -0.44
N VAL A 37 18.27 3.94 -0.05
CA VAL A 37 17.87 3.67 1.35
C VAL A 37 17.77 2.16 1.66
N ARG A 38 17.93 1.28 0.67
CA ARG A 38 17.92 -0.20 0.85
C ARG A 38 19.31 -0.85 0.82
N ALA A 39 20.31 -0.21 1.41
CA ALA A 39 21.62 -0.83 1.62
C ALA A 39 22.07 -0.70 3.09
N CYS A 40 22.44 -1.85 3.66
CA CYS A 40 22.95 -2.11 5.02
C CYS A 40 21.84 -2.29 6.08
N VAL A 41 21.79 -3.37 6.88
CA VAL A 41 22.86 -3.89 7.76
C VAL A 41 22.65 -5.38 8.10
N GLY A 42 23.76 -6.13 8.19
CA GLY A 42 23.94 -7.28 9.11
C GLY A 42 24.48 -8.55 8.43
N SER A 43 25.45 -9.31 8.93
CA SER A 43 26.46 -9.18 9.99
C SER A 43 27.54 -10.23 9.70
N ALA A 44 28.78 -9.96 10.13
CA ALA A 44 29.93 -10.83 9.92
C ALA A 44 29.89 -12.10 10.80
N ALA A 45 30.29 -13.24 10.23
CA ALA A 45 30.86 -14.36 10.98
C ALA A 45 31.98 -15.01 10.13
N ALA A 46 33.21 -14.85 10.60
CA ALA A 46 34.39 -15.45 10.00
C ALA A 46 34.48 -16.93 10.41
N VAL A 47 34.72 -17.82 9.45
CA VAL A 47 35.29 -19.14 9.72
C VAL A 47 36.52 -19.31 8.85
N VAL A 48 37.68 -19.21 9.49
CA VAL A 48 38.97 -19.63 8.95
C VAL A 48 38.98 -21.16 8.94
N ALA A 49 39.14 -21.76 7.77
CA ALA A 49 39.53 -23.17 7.65
C ALA A 49 40.67 -23.28 6.64
N VAL A 50 41.88 -23.39 7.20
CA VAL A 50 43.11 -23.75 6.50
C VAL A 50 42.99 -25.22 6.06
N GLY A 51 43.18 -25.47 4.77
CA GLY A 51 43.25 -26.81 4.20
C GLY A 51 44.39 -26.90 3.19
N PHE A 52 45.58 -27.26 3.68
CA PHE A 52 46.71 -27.71 2.88
C PHE A 52 46.43 -29.10 2.34
N PHE A 53 46.40 -29.28 1.01
CA PHE A 53 46.83 -30.52 0.37
C PHE A 53 47.51 -30.19 -0.95
N GLY A 54 48.80 -30.48 -1.03
CA GLY A 54 49.55 -30.49 -2.28
C GLY A 54 49.60 -31.89 -2.87
N THR A 55 49.67 -31.97 -4.20
CA THR A 55 50.37 -33.05 -4.92
C THR A 55 50.86 -32.55 -6.28
N PHE A 56 52.18 -32.57 -6.43
CA PHE A 56 53.04 -32.92 -7.57
C PHE A 56 52.66 -32.59 -9.03
N ALA A 57 53.70 -32.06 -9.69
CA ALA A 57 53.86 -31.65 -11.07
C ALA A 57 53.63 -32.72 -12.15
N VAL A 58 53.21 -32.24 -13.33
CA VAL A 58 53.67 -32.74 -14.64
C VAL A 58 54.02 -31.51 -15.51
N PRO A 59 55.23 -31.43 -16.09
CA PRO A 59 55.62 -30.34 -16.99
C PRO A 59 55.42 -30.74 -18.46
N GLY A 60 54.96 -29.80 -19.28
CA GLY A 60 55.37 -29.74 -20.69
C GLY A 60 54.27 -29.58 -21.75
N ALA A 61 54.48 -28.55 -22.58
CA ALA A 61 54.02 -28.37 -23.96
C ALA A 61 52.61 -27.78 -24.22
N GLY A 62 52.59 -26.46 -24.38
CA GLY A 62 52.25 -25.86 -25.69
C GLY A 62 50.78 -25.67 -26.03
N GLY A 63 50.33 -24.41 -26.01
CA GLY A 63 49.07 -24.02 -26.66
C GLY A 63 48.54 -22.69 -26.16
N TRP A 64 48.96 -21.59 -26.77
CA TRP A 64 48.21 -20.34 -26.65
C TRP A 64 46.88 -20.47 -27.39
N SER A 65 45.78 -20.39 -26.65
CA SER A 65 44.46 -20.03 -27.14
C SER A 65 43.72 -19.30 -26.02
N PRO A 66 43.10 -18.14 -26.30
CA PRO A 66 42.36 -17.42 -25.28
C PRO A 66 41.09 -18.22 -24.96
N ALA A 67 41.06 -18.83 -23.78
CA ALA A 67 39.84 -19.39 -23.23
C ALA A 67 38.89 -18.22 -22.93
N MET A 68 37.75 -18.20 -23.62
CA MET A 68 36.58 -17.46 -23.17
C MET A 68 36.28 -17.92 -21.75
N ILE A 69 36.42 -17.00 -20.80
CA ILE A 69 35.90 -17.19 -19.45
C ILE A 69 34.38 -17.20 -19.61
N GLY A 70 33.81 -18.40 -19.75
CA GLY A 70 32.42 -18.64 -19.41
C GLY A 70 32.27 -18.20 -17.96
N ALA A 71 31.53 -17.12 -17.74
CA ALA A 71 31.11 -16.75 -16.41
C ALA A 71 30.43 -17.98 -15.78
N PRO A 72 30.74 -18.33 -14.53
CA PRO A 72 29.92 -19.30 -13.82
C PRO A 72 28.50 -18.74 -13.83
N SER A 73 27.58 -19.47 -14.46
CA SER A 73 26.15 -19.29 -14.26
C SER A 73 25.90 -19.50 -12.78
N SER A 74 25.74 -18.39 -12.06
CA SER A 74 25.17 -18.39 -10.72
C SER A 74 23.76 -18.92 -10.85
N GLU A 75 23.59 -20.22 -10.66
CA GLU A 75 22.33 -20.80 -10.21
C GLU A 75 22.12 -20.30 -8.78
N ASP A 76 21.61 -19.07 -8.67
CA ASP A 76 20.97 -18.58 -7.44
C ASP A 76 19.63 -19.30 -7.29
N ASP A 77 19.71 -20.58 -6.89
CA ASP A 77 18.56 -21.44 -6.64
C ASP A 77 18.01 -21.22 -5.22
N THR A 78 17.71 -19.95 -4.91
CA THR A 78 17.03 -19.53 -3.66
C THR A 78 15.79 -18.67 -3.90
N ALA A 79 15.42 -18.44 -5.16
CA ALA A 79 14.13 -17.81 -5.47
C ALA A 79 13.02 -18.85 -5.31
N SER A 80 12.23 -18.72 -4.22
CA SER A 80 11.00 -19.49 -4.06
C SER A 80 10.13 -19.34 -5.32
N PRO A 81 9.67 -20.44 -5.95
CA PRO A 81 8.94 -20.38 -7.20
C PRO A 81 7.64 -19.58 -7.04
N TRP A 82 7.33 -18.74 -8.05
CA TRP A 82 6.14 -17.91 -8.06
C TRP A 82 4.87 -18.76 -7.87
N PRO A 83 3.92 -18.32 -7.02
CA PRO A 83 2.62 -18.97 -6.94
C PRO A 83 1.99 -19.08 -8.32
N THR A 84 1.38 -20.22 -8.61
CA THR A 84 0.77 -20.49 -9.92
C THR A 84 -0.58 -19.78 -9.99
N GLY A 85 -0.87 -19.14 -11.13
CA GLY A 85 -2.19 -18.57 -11.40
C GLY A 85 -3.24 -19.67 -11.68
N PRO A 86 -4.54 -19.31 -11.75
CA PRO A 86 -5.60 -20.25 -12.13
C PRO A 86 -5.45 -20.82 -13.57
N ASP A 87 -4.60 -20.22 -14.38
CA ASP A 87 -4.18 -20.65 -15.71
C ASP A 87 -3.03 -21.68 -15.71
N GLY A 88 -2.55 -22.07 -14.53
CA GLY A 88 -1.46 -23.05 -14.39
C GLY A 88 -0.08 -22.49 -14.74
N LEU A 89 0.05 -21.19 -14.95
CA LEU A 89 1.32 -20.53 -15.26
C LEU A 89 1.89 -19.83 -14.02
N PRO A 90 3.22 -19.78 -13.85
CA PRO A 90 3.85 -18.96 -12.82
C PRO A 90 3.39 -17.50 -12.98
N GLN A 91 2.92 -16.88 -11.89
CA GLN A 91 2.48 -15.49 -11.94
C GLN A 91 3.61 -14.58 -12.47
N GLN A 92 3.30 -13.78 -13.48
CA GLN A 92 4.28 -12.91 -14.17
C GLN A 92 4.49 -11.56 -13.47
N ASP A 93 3.58 -11.14 -12.59
CA ASP A 93 3.67 -9.89 -11.80
C ASP A 93 2.79 -9.98 -10.53
N ARG A 94 3.30 -9.49 -9.40
CA ARG A 94 2.51 -9.33 -8.16
C ARG A 94 1.59 -8.10 -8.29
N THR A 95 0.47 -8.34 -8.96
CA THR A 95 -0.88 -7.92 -8.53
C THR A 95 -1.26 -6.44 -8.44
N ALA A 96 -0.75 -5.57 -9.31
CA ALA A 96 -1.32 -4.22 -9.43
C ALA A 96 -2.26 -4.02 -10.64
N ARG A 97 -2.24 -4.90 -11.66
CA ARG A 97 -2.85 -4.55 -12.97
C ARG A 97 -3.70 -5.60 -13.69
N ALA A 98 -3.67 -6.87 -13.28
CA ALA A 98 -4.47 -7.93 -13.91
C ALA A 98 -4.58 -9.20 -13.04
N GLY A 99 -5.57 -10.05 -13.34
CA GLY A 99 -5.76 -11.37 -12.75
C GLY A 99 -6.69 -11.39 -11.53
N THR A 100 -6.98 -12.58 -11.00
CA THR A 100 -7.99 -12.78 -9.95
C THR A 100 -7.75 -11.96 -8.68
N ARG A 101 -6.48 -11.74 -8.29
CA ARG A 101 -6.13 -10.88 -7.15
C ARG A 101 -6.45 -9.40 -7.43
N TYR A 102 -6.21 -8.93 -8.65
CA TYR A 102 -6.62 -7.59 -9.07
C TYR A 102 -8.15 -7.45 -9.06
N ASP A 103 -8.86 -8.47 -9.56
CA ASP A 103 -10.33 -8.48 -9.59
C ASP A 103 -10.92 -8.43 -8.17
N ARG A 104 -10.28 -9.05 -7.18
CA ARG A 104 -10.67 -8.93 -5.76
C ARG A 104 -10.49 -7.51 -5.20
N GLY A 105 -9.42 -6.82 -5.59
CA GLY A 105 -9.24 -5.41 -5.25
C GLY A 105 -10.33 -4.54 -5.88
N ALA A 106 -10.68 -4.80 -7.14
CA ALA A 106 -11.77 -4.10 -7.82
C ALA A 106 -13.13 -4.36 -7.16
N GLU A 107 -13.42 -5.61 -6.78
CA GLU A 107 -14.60 -5.99 -6.02
C GLU A 107 -14.68 -5.23 -4.69
N LEU A 108 -13.57 -5.15 -3.95
CA LEU A 108 -13.51 -4.39 -2.69
C LEU A 108 -13.89 -2.92 -2.89
N LEU A 109 -13.37 -2.30 -3.96
CA LEU A 109 -13.66 -0.92 -4.30
C LEU A 109 -15.15 -0.70 -4.63
N ASP A 110 -15.76 -1.61 -5.38
CA ASP A 110 -17.20 -1.55 -5.68
C ASP A 110 -18.04 -1.70 -4.40
N GLN A 111 -17.64 -2.59 -3.49
CA GLN A 111 -18.30 -2.74 -2.19
C GLN A 111 -18.13 -1.48 -1.32
N LEU A 112 -16.97 -0.82 -1.35
CA LEU A 112 -16.74 0.42 -0.63
C LEU A 112 -17.62 1.57 -1.16
N ARG A 113 -17.75 1.69 -2.49
CA ARG A 113 -18.67 2.65 -3.12
C ARG A 113 -20.12 2.40 -2.73
N ALA A 114 -20.52 1.15 -2.55
CA ALA A 114 -21.89 0.78 -2.20
C ALA A 114 -22.28 1.12 -0.75
N VAL A 115 -21.32 1.42 0.14
CA VAL A 115 -21.57 1.80 1.54
C VAL A 115 -21.41 3.29 1.82
N VAL A 116 -21.23 4.10 0.78
CA VAL A 116 -21.13 5.57 0.90
C VAL A 116 -22.38 6.10 1.64
N PRO A 117 -22.19 6.88 2.73
CA PRO A 117 -23.30 7.31 3.55
C PRO A 117 -24.17 8.34 2.81
N ALA A 118 -25.45 8.40 3.17
CA ALA A 118 -26.39 9.34 2.57
C ALA A 118 -25.91 10.78 2.73
N GLY A 119 -26.04 11.57 1.66
CA GLY A 119 -25.57 12.97 1.63
C GLY A 119 -24.09 13.13 1.27
N TYR A 120 -23.35 12.04 1.09
CA TYR A 120 -22.01 12.06 0.51
C TYR A 120 -22.03 11.56 -0.93
N THR A 121 -21.09 12.06 -1.72
CA THR A 121 -20.84 11.62 -3.10
C THR A 121 -19.39 11.18 -3.25
N VAL A 122 -19.13 10.27 -4.19
CA VAL A 122 -17.76 9.96 -4.66
C VAL A 122 -17.53 10.79 -5.92
N PRO A 123 -16.86 11.96 -5.83
CA PRO A 123 -16.62 12.77 -7.02
C PRO A 123 -15.71 12.03 -8.00
N GLU A 124 -15.86 12.35 -9.29
CA GLU A 124 -14.84 12.06 -10.28
C GLU A 124 -13.64 13.00 -10.01
N SER A 125 -12.80 12.63 -9.04
CA SER A 125 -11.59 13.35 -8.63
C SER A 125 -10.42 13.06 -9.59
N PRO A 126 -9.44 13.99 -9.76
CA PRO A 126 -8.17 13.65 -10.39
C PRO A 126 -7.40 12.54 -9.63
N GLU A 127 -7.63 12.40 -8.32
CA GLU A 127 -7.25 11.21 -7.55
C GLU A 127 -8.38 10.20 -7.68
N ALA A 128 -8.29 9.34 -8.69
CA ALA A 128 -9.30 8.33 -8.95
C ALA A 128 -9.40 7.36 -7.77
N PRO A 129 -10.62 6.87 -7.45
CA PRO A 129 -10.77 5.76 -6.52
C PRO A 129 -9.84 4.62 -6.93
N SER A 130 -9.10 4.11 -5.95
CA SER A 130 -8.00 3.19 -6.20
C SER A 130 -8.21 1.89 -5.45
N HIS A 131 -7.64 0.83 -6.00
CA HIS A 131 -7.53 -0.45 -5.33
C HIS A 131 -6.16 -1.07 -5.60
N GLN A 132 -5.72 -1.92 -4.68
CA GLN A 132 -4.47 -2.63 -4.78
C GLN A 132 -4.62 -4.03 -4.17
N ALA A 133 -3.96 -5.01 -4.77
CA ALA A 133 -3.73 -6.31 -4.16
C ALA A 133 -2.22 -6.49 -3.92
N GLN A 134 -1.85 -6.99 -2.76
CA GLN A 134 -0.47 -7.20 -2.38
C GLN A 134 -0.32 -8.57 -1.72
N TYR A 135 0.65 -9.35 -2.21
CA TYR A 135 1.13 -10.49 -1.45
C TYR A 135 1.96 -9.97 -0.28
N GLU A 136 1.68 -10.47 0.91
CA GLU A 136 2.47 -10.16 2.10
C GLU A 136 3.57 -11.19 2.29
N GLN A 137 3.20 -12.44 2.54
CA GLN A 137 4.11 -13.55 2.86
C GLN A 137 3.39 -14.89 2.83
N SER A 138 4.12 -16.00 2.79
CA SER A 138 3.57 -17.32 3.10
C SER A 138 3.89 -17.66 4.55
N ILE A 139 2.90 -18.15 5.30
CA ILE A 139 3.03 -18.57 6.70
C ILE A 139 2.45 -19.97 6.80
N ASP A 140 3.26 -20.93 7.24
CA ASP A 140 2.86 -22.34 7.31
C ASP A 140 2.22 -22.85 6.01
N GLU A 141 2.86 -22.53 4.87
CA GLU A 141 2.41 -22.85 3.49
C GLU A 141 1.10 -22.18 3.05
N VAL A 142 0.57 -21.24 3.84
CA VAL A 142 -0.59 -20.42 3.48
C VAL A 142 -0.14 -19.05 2.98
N ASP A 143 -0.50 -18.70 1.76
CA ASP A 143 -0.26 -17.37 1.19
C ASP A 143 -1.18 -16.33 1.82
N VAL A 144 -0.58 -15.34 2.48
CA VAL A 144 -1.27 -14.18 3.05
C VAL A 144 -1.22 -13.02 2.05
N TRP A 145 -2.40 -12.47 1.78
CA TRP A 145 -2.61 -11.33 0.89
C TRP A 145 -3.28 -10.19 1.63
N SER A 146 -3.01 -8.96 1.18
CA SER A 146 -3.76 -7.77 1.53
C SER A 146 -4.45 -7.18 0.29
N TYR A 147 -5.63 -6.62 0.50
CA TYR A 147 -6.37 -5.86 -0.51
C TYR A 147 -6.76 -4.52 0.09
N SER A 148 -6.39 -3.43 -0.57
CA SER A 148 -6.79 -2.09 -0.15
C SER A 148 -7.66 -1.43 -1.20
N SER A 149 -8.59 -0.58 -0.75
CA SER A 149 -9.42 0.26 -1.64
C SER A 149 -9.72 1.58 -0.96
N GLU A 150 -9.64 2.67 -1.72
CA GLU A 150 -9.85 4.03 -1.22
C GLU A 150 -10.82 4.79 -2.13
N VAL A 151 -11.72 5.56 -1.50
CA VAL A 151 -12.61 6.51 -2.17
C VAL A 151 -12.48 7.89 -1.52
N THR A 152 -12.40 8.93 -2.34
CA THR A 152 -12.66 10.30 -1.90
C THR A 152 -14.17 10.48 -1.71
N LEU A 153 -14.56 11.15 -0.63
CA LEU A 153 -15.94 11.54 -0.36
C LEU A 153 -16.06 13.07 -0.37
N ALA A 154 -17.21 13.57 -0.83
CA ALA A 154 -17.55 14.99 -0.82
C ALA A 154 -18.96 15.22 -0.27
N LYS A 155 -19.17 16.33 0.44
CA LYS A 155 -20.47 16.81 0.95
C LYS A 155 -20.46 18.33 1.09
N GLY A 156 -21.07 19.04 0.12
CA GLY A 156 -20.89 20.49 0.02
C GLY A 156 -19.40 20.83 -0.21
N GLU A 157 -18.85 21.75 0.57
CA GLU A 157 -17.41 22.11 0.52
C GLU A 157 -16.51 21.08 1.24
N TRP A 158 -17.09 20.14 1.98
CA TRP A 158 -16.32 19.13 2.69
C TRP A 158 -15.76 18.10 1.72
N THR A 159 -14.48 17.76 1.88
CA THR A 159 -13.87 16.58 1.27
C THR A 159 -13.08 15.76 2.29
N GLY A 160 -13.02 14.47 2.04
CA GLY A 160 -12.24 13.53 2.83
C GLY A 160 -12.08 12.21 2.10
N ARG A 161 -11.63 11.19 2.81
CA ARG A 161 -11.43 9.86 2.26
C ARG A 161 -11.88 8.78 3.21
N VAL A 162 -12.26 7.65 2.62
CA VAL A 162 -12.52 6.39 3.32
C VAL A 162 -11.70 5.31 2.63
N MET A 163 -11.05 4.49 3.44
CA MET A 163 -10.24 3.37 2.98
C MET A 163 -10.66 2.08 3.68
N VAL A 164 -10.60 0.98 2.96
CA VAL A 164 -10.74 -0.37 3.50
C VAL A 164 -9.48 -1.16 3.17
N GLU A 165 -8.96 -1.91 4.14
CA GLU A 165 -7.89 -2.87 3.93
C GLU A 165 -8.27 -4.23 4.52
N VAL A 166 -8.08 -5.29 3.73
CA VAL A 166 -8.47 -6.66 4.10
C VAL A 166 -7.24 -7.55 4.02
N HIS A 167 -6.91 -8.24 5.11
CA HIS A 167 -5.89 -9.29 5.12
C HIS A 167 -6.55 -10.67 5.15
N THR A 168 -6.13 -11.57 4.27
CA THR A 168 -6.64 -12.95 4.22
C THR A 168 -6.26 -13.74 5.47
N ALA A 169 -6.93 -14.87 5.68
CA ALA A 169 -6.62 -15.81 6.75
C ALA A 169 -5.13 -16.24 6.75
N GLY A 170 -4.63 -16.66 7.92
CA GLY A 170 -3.21 -16.99 8.12
C GLY A 170 -2.34 -15.81 8.54
N ASN A 171 -2.83 -14.57 8.46
CA ASN A 171 -2.09 -13.39 8.94
C ASN A 171 -1.81 -13.43 10.45
N GLN A 172 -0.67 -12.86 10.87
CA GLN A 172 -0.22 -12.83 12.28
C GLN A 172 -0.66 -11.58 13.06
N LEU A 173 -1.65 -10.83 12.56
CA LEU A 173 -2.19 -9.67 13.27
C LEU A 173 -2.83 -10.09 14.59
N SER A 174 -3.03 -9.17 15.52
CA SER A 174 -3.55 -9.50 16.84
C SER A 174 -4.99 -10.03 16.80
N THR A 175 -5.34 -10.82 17.80
CA THR A 175 -6.73 -11.21 18.08
C THR A 175 -7.40 -10.29 19.11
N GLU A 176 -6.63 -9.45 19.81
CA GLU A 176 -7.17 -8.48 20.76
C GLU A 176 -7.62 -7.22 20.00
N PRO A 177 -8.89 -6.78 20.12
CA PRO A 177 -9.46 -5.75 19.26
C PRO A 177 -8.64 -4.46 19.18
N CYS A 178 -8.22 -3.90 20.31
CA CYS A 178 -7.54 -2.61 20.30
C CYS A 178 -6.05 -2.69 19.96
N LYS A 179 -5.41 -3.82 20.25
CA LYS A 179 -4.06 -4.12 19.76
C LYS A 179 -4.08 -4.34 18.25
N LEU A 180 -5.11 -4.99 17.71
CA LEU A 180 -5.30 -5.15 16.27
C LEU A 180 -5.46 -3.80 15.59
N ALA A 181 -6.35 -2.93 16.08
CA ALA A 181 -6.54 -1.60 15.52
C ALA A 181 -5.25 -0.78 15.48
N ARG A 182 -4.43 -0.84 16.55
CA ARG A 182 -3.13 -0.16 16.62
C ARG A 182 -1.98 -0.83 15.86
N GLN A 183 -2.24 -1.93 15.16
CA GLN A 183 -1.28 -2.52 14.21
C GLN A 183 -1.47 -1.99 12.80
N PHE A 184 -2.58 -1.30 12.52
CA PHE A 184 -2.88 -0.76 11.21
C PHE A 184 -1.78 0.22 10.75
N TRP A 185 -0.95 -0.22 9.81
CA TRP A 185 0.25 0.47 9.34
C TRP A 185 1.23 0.93 10.44
N GLY A 186 1.16 0.30 11.62
CA GLY A 186 1.90 0.72 12.82
C GLY A 186 1.39 1.99 13.50
N MET A 187 0.27 2.57 13.04
CA MET A 187 -0.33 3.76 13.63
C MET A 187 -0.83 3.48 15.05
N GLN A 188 -0.69 4.47 15.92
CA GLN A 188 -1.13 4.41 17.32
C GLN A 188 -2.28 5.39 17.55
N GLY A 189 -2.91 5.30 18.72
CA GLY A 189 -3.97 6.23 19.12
C GLY A 189 -4.79 5.70 20.28
N ASP A 190 -5.71 6.54 20.75
CA ASP A 190 -6.69 6.16 21.76
C ASP A 190 -7.69 5.20 21.13
N CYS A 191 -7.75 3.98 21.65
CA CYS A 191 -8.63 2.94 21.15
C CYS A 191 -9.69 2.56 22.18
N GLU A 192 -10.91 2.37 21.69
CA GLU A 192 -12.00 1.76 22.45
C GLU A 192 -12.52 0.49 21.76
N VAL A 193 -13.11 -0.40 22.56
CA VAL A 193 -13.76 -1.60 22.03
C VAL A 193 -15.26 -1.32 21.86
N VAL A 194 -15.71 -1.33 20.60
CA VAL A 194 -17.11 -1.16 20.24
C VAL A 194 -17.72 -2.53 19.99
N THR A 195 -18.88 -2.80 20.61
CA THR A 195 -19.61 -4.05 20.39
C THR A 195 -20.63 -3.88 19.26
N VAL A 196 -20.53 -4.70 18.22
CA VAL A 196 -21.49 -4.77 17.11
C VAL A 196 -22.11 -6.16 17.11
N ALA A 197 -23.37 -6.25 17.54
CA ALA A 197 -24.01 -7.53 17.86
C ALA A 197 -23.17 -8.36 18.85
N ALA A 198 -22.54 -9.45 18.41
CA ALA A 198 -21.63 -10.27 19.23
C ALA A 198 -20.14 -10.03 18.93
N ALA A 199 -19.82 -9.18 17.95
CA ALA A 199 -18.45 -8.87 17.55
C ALA A 199 -17.87 -7.76 18.43
N GLN A 200 -16.61 -7.93 18.86
CA GLN A 200 -15.82 -6.89 19.50
C GLN A 200 -14.88 -6.28 18.47
N VAL A 201 -15.02 -4.96 18.24
CA VAL A 201 -14.29 -4.20 17.23
C VAL A 201 -13.40 -3.19 17.94
N GLY A 202 -12.11 -3.14 17.58
CA GLY A 202 -11.24 -2.08 18.08
C GLY A 202 -11.42 -0.85 17.20
N VAL A 203 -11.67 0.32 17.81
CA VAL A 203 -11.80 1.58 17.08
C VAL A 203 -10.85 2.59 17.68
N VAL A 204 -9.90 3.07 16.88
CA VAL A 204 -9.10 4.23 17.24
C VAL A 204 -9.92 5.48 16.96
N VAL A 205 -10.23 6.21 18.03
CA VAL A 205 -11.12 7.39 18.00
C VAL A 205 -10.35 8.70 18.01
N ASN A 206 -9.11 8.69 18.51
CA ASN A 206 -8.14 9.77 18.38
C ASN A 206 -6.81 9.19 17.86
N PRO A 207 -6.27 9.69 16.75
CA PRO A 207 -4.98 9.24 16.25
C PRO A 207 -3.86 9.73 17.17
N GLY A 208 -2.74 9.00 17.19
CA GLY A 208 -1.49 9.47 17.77
C GLY A 208 -0.76 10.45 16.85
N ASP A 209 0.57 10.48 16.93
CA ASP A 209 1.42 11.36 16.12
C ASP A 209 1.31 11.10 14.60
N ASP A 210 0.96 9.86 14.22
CA ASP A 210 0.67 9.49 12.83
C ASP A 210 -0.85 9.60 12.59
N ASP A 211 -1.26 10.73 12.03
CA ASP A 211 -2.66 11.14 11.85
C ASP A 211 -3.14 11.06 10.39
N ARG A 212 -2.51 10.19 9.59
CA ARG A 212 -2.94 9.93 8.19
C ARG A 212 -4.42 9.58 8.07
N PHE A 213 -5.02 9.05 9.14
CA PHE A 213 -6.46 8.92 9.30
C PHE A 213 -6.90 9.52 10.63
N ASP A 214 -8.07 10.15 10.63
CA ASP A 214 -8.67 10.71 11.84
C ASP A 214 -9.26 9.61 12.73
N GLN A 215 -9.81 8.55 12.14
CA GLN A 215 -10.36 7.39 12.85
C GLN A 215 -10.24 6.11 12.03
N TRP A 216 -10.10 4.97 12.70
CA TRP A 216 -10.18 3.66 12.04
C TRP A 216 -10.71 2.57 12.96
N ALA A 217 -11.44 1.64 12.37
CA ALA A 217 -11.93 0.43 13.03
C ALA A 217 -11.18 -0.80 12.48
N ALA A 218 -11.01 -1.81 13.33
CA ALA A 218 -10.41 -3.07 12.97
C ALA A 218 -11.18 -4.25 13.57
N TYR A 219 -11.45 -5.25 12.74
CA TYR A 219 -12.13 -6.46 13.15
C TYR A 219 -11.45 -7.69 12.55
N ARG A 220 -11.30 -8.73 13.37
CA ARG A 220 -10.87 -10.06 12.94
C ARG A 220 -12.09 -10.99 12.91
N HIS A 221 -12.41 -11.48 11.72
CA HIS A 221 -13.44 -12.49 11.51
C HIS A 221 -13.01 -13.84 12.11
N PRO A 222 -13.97 -14.72 12.47
CA PRO A 222 -13.67 -16.03 13.05
C PRO A 222 -12.80 -16.95 12.20
N ASP A 223 -12.81 -16.78 10.87
CA ASP A 223 -11.98 -17.54 9.93
C ASP A 223 -10.56 -16.95 9.77
N GLY A 224 -10.24 -15.87 10.49
CA GLY A 224 -8.94 -15.25 10.51
C GLY A 224 -8.75 -14.10 9.52
N VAL A 225 -9.74 -13.78 8.68
CA VAL A 225 -9.69 -12.57 7.85
C VAL A 225 -9.74 -11.33 8.74
N VAL A 226 -8.92 -10.32 8.44
CA VAL A 226 -8.91 -9.03 9.15
C VAL A 226 -9.39 -7.94 8.22
N VAL A 227 -10.26 -7.07 8.71
CA VAL A 227 -10.74 -5.89 8.00
C VAL A 227 -10.40 -4.65 8.80
N PHE A 228 -9.75 -3.69 8.16
CA PHE A 228 -9.60 -2.32 8.61
C PHE A 228 -10.50 -1.40 7.79
N VAL A 229 -11.17 -0.46 8.45
CA VAL A 229 -11.93 0.62 7.80
C VAL A 229 -11.50 1.94 8.41
N ALA A 230 -10.97 2.83 7.60
CA ALA A 230 -10.38 4.09 8.04
C ALA A 230 -11.03 5.28 7.33
N GLN A 231 -11.06 6.43 8.00
CA GLN A 231 -11.60 7.67 7.45
C GLN A 231 -10.75 8.86 7.86
N ALA A 232 -10.67 9.84 6.97
CA ALA A 232 -9.97 11.09 7.22
C ALA A 232 -10.71 12.25 6.56
N THR A 233 -10.63 13.41 7.18
CA THR A 233 -10.87 14.69 6.52
C THR A 233 -9.64 15.04 5.67
N ASN A 234 -9.84 15.68 4.53
CA ASN A 234 -8.72 16.32 3.85
C ASN A 234 -8.39 17.57 4.66
N HIS A 235 -7.30 17.54 5.45
CA HIS A 235 -6.88 18.70 6.23
C HIS A 235 -6.53 19.86 5.29
N ASP A 236 -7.45 20.81 5.15
CA ASP A 236 -7.08 22.20 5.00
C ASP A 236 -7.02 22.81 6.40
N SER A 237 -5.80 23.07 6.88
CA SER A 237 -5.51 23.62 8.21
C SER A 237 -6.16 24.98 8.51
N THR A 238 -6.89 25.55 7.54
CA THR A 238 -7.59 26.83 7.64
C THR A 238 -9.04 26.72 8.12
N LEU A 239 -9.63 25.51 8.18
CA LEU A 239 -11.01 25.33 8.65
C LEU A 239 -11.08 25.28 10.19
N GLN A 240 -11.69 26.32 10.78
CA GLN A 240 -11.84 26.49 12.24
C GLN A 240 -12.69 25.44 12.96
N SER A 241 -13.45 24.63 12.22
CA SER A 241 -14.23 23.52 12.76
C SER A 241 -13.85 22.26 11.99
N ARG A 242 -13.30 21.26 12.70
CA ARG A 242 -13.02 19.95 12.11
C ARG A 242 -14.38 19.37 11.68
N PRO A 243 -14.63 19.22 10.39
CA PRO A 243 -15.93 18.80 9.91
C PRO A 243 -16.25 17.38 10.37
N GLU A 244 -17.53 17.10 10.58
CA GLU A 244 -18.02 15.77 11.00
C GLU A 244 -17.57 14.69 10.00
N LEU A 245 -16.98 13.62 10.52
CA LEU A 245 -16.53 12.48 9.73
C LEU A 245 -17.72 11.74 9.09
N PRO A 246 -17.54 11.12 7.91
CA PRO A 246 -18.63 10.50 7.16
C PRO A 246 -19.31 9.34 7.90
N PHE A 247 -18.58 8.64 8.76
CA PHE A 247 -19.11 7.61 9.63
C PHE A 247 -18.89 7.98 11.09
N SER A 248 -19.93 7.82 11.91
CA SER A 248 -19.77 7.76 13.36
C SER A 248 -18.97 6.51 13.78
N VAL A 249 -18.43 6.52 15.00
CA VAL A 249 -17.70 5.37 15.56
C VAL A 249 -18.49 4.05 15.48
N PRO A 250 -19.78 3.98 15.87
CA PRO A 250 -20.57 2.75 15.71
C PRO A 250 -20.77 2.32 14.25
N GLN A 251 -20.91 3.27 13.32
CA GLN A 251 -21.02 2.97 11.89
C GLN A 251 -19.70 2.42 11.34
N LEU A 252 -18.57 3.03 11.70
CA LEU A 252 -17.23 2.57 11.31
C LEU A 252 -16.95 1.16 11.84
N ALA A 253 -17.30 0.89 13.10
CA ALA A 253 -17.21 -0.45 13.67
C ALA A 253 -18.11 -1.46 12.94
N SER A 254 -19.34 -1.05 12.59
CA SER A 254 -20.27 -1.91 11.85
C SER A 254 -19.73 -2.26 10.46
N LEU A 255 -19.07 -1.31 9.79
CA LEU A 255 -18.42 -1.55 8.50
C LEU A 255 -17.28 -2.57 8.59
N ALA A 256 -16.45 -2.52 9.63
CA ALA A 256 -15.37 -3.49 9.82
C ALA A 256 -15.89 -4.94 9.99
N THR A 257 -17.13 -5.12 10.46
CA THR A 257 -17.78 -6.44 10.58
C THR A 257 -18.60 -6.84 9.34
N ASN A 258 -18.70 -5.95 8.34
CA ASN A 258 -19.60 -6.13 7.23
C ASN A 258 -19.12 -7.25 6.29
N LYS A 259 -20.00 -8.21 5.98
CA LYS A 259 -19.71 -9.34 5.08
C LYS A 259 -19.25 -8.91 3.69
N ARG A 260 -19.56 -7.68 3.26
CA ARG A 260 -19.08 -7.13 1.98
C ARG A 260 -17.56 -6.98 1.92
N PHE A 261 -16.89 -6.81 3.07
CA PHE A 261 -15.44 -6.67 3.15
C PHE A 261 -14.74 -7.96 3.58
N HIS A 262 -15.50 -9.05 3.73
CA HIS A 262 -14.96 -10.36 4.11
C HIS A 262 -14.46 -11.10 2.85
N LEU A 263 -13.28 -10.72 2.37
CA LEU A 263 -12.65 -11.34 1.19
C LEU A 263 -11.76 -12.52 1.61
N GLN A 264 -11.92 -13.65 0.91
CA GLN A 264 -11.14 -14.88 1.06
C GLN A 264 -10.17 -15.07 -0.13
#